data_AF-A0A3N5EBW2-F1
#
_entry.id   AF-A0A3N5EBW2-F1
#
_cell.length_a   1.000
_cell.length_b   1.000
_cell.length_c   1.000
_cell.angle_alpha   90.00
_cell.angle_beta   90.00
_cell.angle_gamma   90.00
#
_symmetry.space_group_name_H-M   'P 1'
#
loop_
_entity.id
_entity.type
_entity.pdbx_description
1 polymer ?
#
loop_
_entity_poly.entity_id
_entity_poly.type
_entity_poly.pdbx_seq_one_letter_code
_entity_poly.pdbx_strand_id
1 'polypeptide(L)'
;EICGEWLKKGKKIYIEGRIQTRSYDDKNTGTKKYITEIVADNMIMLDYKSAPENGGHAPLPETPSSTAGGGGGGKEEDDLPF
;
A
#
# COMPACT_ATOMS: atom_id res chain seq x y z
N GLU A 1 14.50 -12.46 -13.79
CA GLU A 1 13.44 -11.77 -14.57
C GLU A 1 12.45 -10.98 -13.70
N ILE A 2 11.88 -11.56 -12.63
CA ILE A 2 10.82 -10.92 -11.81
C ILE A 2 11.20 -9.53 -11.25
N CYS A 3 12.42 -9.36 -10.71
CA CYS A 3 12.82 -8.07 -10.14
C CYS A 3 13.06 -6.98 -11.20
N GLY A 4 13.56 -7.35 -12.38
CA GLY A 4 13.94 -6.39 -13.42
C GLY A 4 12.76 -5.66 -14.05
N GLU A 5 11.60 -6.32 -14.13
CA GLU A 5 10.42 -5.79 -14.79
C GLU A 5 9.47 -5.05 -13.82
N TRP A 6 9.36 -5.55 -12.58
CA TRP A 6 8.29 -5.13 -11.65
C TRP A 6 8.78 -4.30 -10.46
N LEU A 7 10.06 -4.38 -10.11
CA LEU A 7 10.61 -3.64 -8.98
C LEU A 7 11.02 -2.23 -9.42
N LYS A 8 10.26 -1.23 -8.97
CA LYS A 8 10.60 0.19 -9.13
C LYS A 8 10.87 0.83 -7.77
N LYS A 9 11.71 1.87 -7.74
CA LYS A 9 11.98 2.63 -6.51
C LYS A 9 10.66 3.09 -5.85
N GLY A 10 10.56 2.88 -4.55
CA GLY A 10 9.38 3.28 -3.76
C GLY A 10 8.28 2.22 -3.68
N LYS A 11 8.39 1.09 -4.39
CA LYS A 11 7.46 -0.04 -4.22
C LYS A 11 7.75 -0.80 -2.93
N LYS A 12 6.67 -1.22 -2.25
CA LYS A 12 6.75 -2.09 -1.06
C LYS A 12 6.87 -3.52 -1.52
N ILE A 13 7.81 -4.25 -0.95
CA ILE A 13 8.04 -5.67 -1.23
C ILE A 13 8.37 -6.42 0.07
N TYR A 14 8.06 -7.71 0.07
CA TYR A 14 8.57 -8.68 1.02
C TYR A 14 9.69 -9.47 0.33
N ILE A 15 10.79 -9.70 1.05
CA ILE A 15 11.93 -10.50 0.59
C ILE A 15 12.23 -11.55 1.66
N GLU A 16 12.43 -12.78 1.23
CA GLU A 16 12.98 -13.88 2.04
C GLU A 16 14.29 -14.34 1.42
N GLY A 17 15.27 -14.67 2.27
CA GLY A 17 16.54 -15.22 1.83
C GLY A 17 17.54 -15.32 2.97
N ARG A 18 18.83 -15.36 2.62
CA ARG A 18 19.93 -15.46 3.60
C ARG A 18 20.74 -14.17 3.70
N ILE A 19 21.21 -13.88 4.90
CA ILE A 19 22.19 -12.81 5.13
C ILE A 19 23.57 -13.32 4.72
N GLN A 20 24.29 -12.52 3.95
CA GLN A 20 25.67 -12.80 3.56
C GLN A 20 26.55 -11.57 3.80
N THR A 21 27.67 -11.78 4.47
CA THR A 21 28.70 -10.76 4.65
C THR A 21 29.91 -11.12 3.80
N ARG A 22 30.36 -10.17 2.97
CA ARG A 22 31.57 -10.32 2.16
C ARG A 22 32.50 -9.13 2.35
N SER A 23 33.78 -9.33 2.02
CA SER A 23 34.74 -8.23 1.95
C SER A 23 35.43 -8.20 0.59
N TYR A 24 35.80 -7.01 0.14
CA TYR A 24 36.62 -6.80 -1.04
C TYR A 24 37.58 -5.64 -0.81
N ASP A 25 38.72 -5.67 -1.47
CA ASP A 25 39.68 -4.57 -1.43
C ASP A 25 39.33 -3.57 -2.53
N ASP A 26 39.10 -2.31 -2.14
CA ASP A 26 38.81 -1.23 -3.09
C ASP A 26 40.04 -0.98 -3.96
N LYS A 27 39.92 -1.14 -5.28
CA LYS A 27 41.05 -1.02 -6.21
C LYS A 27 41.63 0.39 -6.29
N ASN A 28 40.87 1.42 -5.93
CA ASN A 28 41.30 2.81 -6.00
C ASN A 28 41.97 3.27 -4.70
N THR A 29 41.44 2.82 -3.55
CA THR A 29 41.93 3.27 -2.23
C THR A 29 42.75 2.23 -1.48
N GLY A 30 42.78 0.98 -1.95
CA GLY A 30 43.43 -0.15 -1.27
C GLY A 30 42.75 -0.57 0.04
N THR A 31 41.60 0.02 0.37
CA THR A 31 40.92 -0.20 1.65
C THR A 31 40.02 -1.43 1.59
N LYS A 32 40.10 -2.31 2.60
CA LYS A 32 39.17 -3.43 2.75
C LYS A 32 37.78 -2.92 3.13
N LYS A 33 36.79 -3.16 2.27
CA LYS A 33 35.38 -2.83 2.48
C LYS A 33 34.59 -4.08 2.83
N TYR A 34 33.63 -3.92 3.74
CA TYR A 34 32.72 -4.97 4.17
C TYR A 34 31.32 -4.62 3.67
N ILE A 35 30.60 -5.61 3.15
CA ILE A 35 29.22 -5.46 2.71
C ILE A 35 28.40 -6.59 3.33
N THR A 36 27.30 -6.23 3.96
CA THR A 36 26.25 -7.15 4.40
C THR A 36 25.08 -7.04 3.43
N GLU A 37 24.70 -8.14 2.81
CA GLU A 37 23.65 -8.21 1.79
C GLU A 37 22.64 -9.31 2.17
N ILE A 38 21.42 -9.22 1.64
CA ILE A 38 20.45 -10.31 1.67
C ILE A 38 20.47 -10.93 0.28
N VAL A 39 20.88 -12.20 0.19
CA VAL A 39 20.74 -12.98 -1.04
C VAL A 39 19.32 -13.50 -1.07
N ALA A 40 18.49 -12.93 -1.93
CA ALA A 40 17.06 -13.22 -2.02
C ALA A 40 16.81 -14.57 -2.69
N ASP A 41 16.00 -15.39 -2.02
CA ASP A 41 15.49 -16.65 -2.55
C ASP A 41 14.04 -16.46 -3.05
N ASN A 42 13.21 -15.71 -2.30
CA ASN A 42 11.83 -15.37 -2.67
C ASN A 42 11.56 -13.86 -2.57
N MET A 43 10.67 -13.34 -3.43
CA MET A 43 10.21 -11.95 -3.42
C MET A 43 8.72 -11.86 -3.72
N ILE A 44 7.99 -11.02 -2.97
CA ILE A 44 6.55 -10.76 -3.15
C ILE A 44 6.32 -9.24 -3.19
N MET A 45 5.54 -8.77 -4.18
CA MET A 45 5.09 -7.38 -4.24
C MET A 45 4.00 -7.13 -3.20
N LEU A 46 4.12 -6.06 -2.41
CA LEU A 46 3.16 -5.69 -1.37
C LEU A 46 2.33 -4.45 -1.76
N ASP A 47 2.38 -4.01 -3.02
CA ASP A 47 1.53 -2.91 -3.44
C ASP A 47 0.06 -3.35 -3.49
N TYR A 48 -0.79 -2.55 -2.85
CA TYR A 48 -2.22 -2.68 -3.04
C TYR A 48 -2.49 -2.39 -4.51
N LYS A 49 -3.17 -3.32 -5.18
CA LYS A 49 -3.77 -3.07 -6.48
C LYS A 49 -4.61 -1.80 -6.32
N SER A 50 -4.12 -0.66 -6.80
CA SER A 50 -4.80 0.62 -6.63
C SER A 50 -6.25 0.42 -7.04
N ALA A 51 -7.18 0.68 -6.12
CA ALA A 51 -8.57 0.89 -6.50
C ALA A 51 -8.56 1.89 -7.66
N PRO A 52 -9.34 1.68 -8.73
CA PRO A 52 -9.27 2.53 -9.90
C PRO A 52 -9.56 3.97 -9.47
N GLU A 53 -8.53 4.82 -9.47
CA GLU A 53 -8.68 6.26 -9.56
C GLU A 53 -9.18 6.59 -10.97
N ASN A 54 -10.45 6.29 -11.22
CA ASN A 54 -11.17 6.86 -12.34
C ASN A 54 -12.07 7.94 -11.77
N GLY A 55 -11.53 9.16 -11.77
CA GLY A 55 -12.33 10.37 -11.66
C GLY A 55 -13.38 10.37 -12.76
N GLY A 56 -14.63 10.19 -12.37
CA GLY A 56 -15.79 10.29 -13.24
C GLY A 56 -16.98 10.66 -12.38
N HIS A 57 -17.42 11.92 -12.51
CA HIS A 57 -18.66 12.39 -11.91
C HIS A 57 -19.79 11.41 -12.22
N ALA A 58 -20.32 10.73 -11.21
CA ALA A 58 -21.63 10.13 -11.31
C ALA A 58 -22.65 11.23 -10.96
N PRO A 59 -23.51 11.68 -11.90
CA PRO A 59 -24.61 12.55 -11.52
C PRO A 59 -25.53 11.73 -10.62
N LEU A 60 -25.75 12.19 -9.39
CA LEU A 60 -26.82 11.64 -8.56
C LEU A 60 -28.15 11.81 -9.32
N PRO A 61 -29.00 10.78 -9.41
CA PRO A 61 -30.36 10.95 -9.88
C PRO A 61 -31.11 11.83 -8.88
N GLU A 62 -31.68 12.94 -9.37
CA GLU A 62 -32.54 13.81 -8.58
C GLU A 62 -33.75 13.02 -8.08
N THR A 63 -33.89 12.90 -6.76
CA THR A 63 -35.11 12.37 -6.14
C THR A 63 -36.23 13.41 -6.27
N PRO A 64 -37.42 13.05 -6.78
CA PRO A 64 -38.53 13.99 -6.84
C PRO A 64 -39.02 14.32 -5.43
N SER A 65 -38.95 15.61 -5.08
CA SER A 65 -39.58 16.20 -3.91
C SER A 65 -41.06 15.82 -3.84
N SER A 66 -41.44 15.12 -2.77
CA SER A 66 -42.84 14.88 -2.41
C SER A 66 -43.06 15.36 -0.98
N THR A 67 -43.48 16.63 -0.88
CA THR A 67 -44.09 17.20 0.31
C THR A 67 -45.39 16.45 0.63
N ALA A 68 -45.44 15.71 1.74
CA ALA A 68 -46.68 15.41 2.45
C ALA A 68 -46.43 14.82 3.84
N GLY A 69 -46.64 15.65 4.87
CA GLY A 69 -47.47 15.29 6.03
C GLY A 69 -46.97 14.23 7.03
N GLY A 70 -46.50 14.74 8.18
CA GLY A 70 -47.08 14.36 9.47
C GLY A 70 -46.42 13.21 10.24
N GLY A 71 -46.03 13.50 11.49
CA GLY A 71 -46.08 12.53 12.58
C GLY A 71 -44.74 12.20 13.25
N GLY A 72 -44.44 12.95 14.31
CA GLY A 72 -44.09 12.45 15.65
C GLY A 72 -42.94 11.43 15.82
N GLY A 73 -41.97 11.80 16.65
CA GLY A 73 -41.12 10.82 17.36
C GLY A 73 -39.69 11.28 17.55
N GLY A 74 -39.46 12.25 18.44
CA GLY A 74 -38.12 12.56 18.92
C GLY A 74 -37.61 11.54 19.94
N LYS A 75 -36.28 11.43 20.00
CA LYS A 75 -35.41 10.64 20.89
C LYS A 75 -35.10 9.20 20.46
N GLU A 76 -34.06 9.06 19.64
CA GLU A 76 -33.22 7.86 19.54
C GLU A 76 -31.72 8.24 19.67
N GLU A 77 -31.39 9.14 20.61
CA GLU A 77 -30.00 9.59 20.84
C GLU A 77 -29.45 9.21 22.24
N ASP A 78 -30.19 8.43 23.03
CA ASP A 78 -29.94 8.27 24.48
C ASP A 78 -29.78 6.80 24.92
N ASP A 79 -29.39 5.89 24.01
CA ASP A 79 -29.16 4.48 24.37
C ASP A 79 -27.99 3.86 23.58
N LEU A 80 -26.78 4.40 23.78
CA LEU A 80 -25.53 3.71 23.42
C LEU A 80 -24.88 3.17 24.69
N PRO A 81 -24.90 1.84 24.93
CA PRO A 81 -24.07 1.26 25.97
C PRO A 81 -22.59 1.33 25.53
N PHE A 82 -21.76 1.75 26.48
CA PHE A 82 -20.29 1.81 26.45
C PHE A 82 -19.60 0.64 25.73
#